data_AF-A0A8K1G719-F1
#
_entry.id   AF-A0A8K1G719-F1
#
_cell.length_a   1.000
_cell.length_b   1.000
_cell.length_c   1.000
_cell.angle_alpha   90.00
_cell.angle_beta   90.00
_cell.angle_gamma   90.00
#
_symmetry.space_group_name_H-M   'P 1'
#
loop_
_entity.id
_entity.type
_entity.pdbx_description
1 polymer ?
#
loop_
_entity_poly.entity_id
_entity_poly.type
_entity_poly.pdbx_seq_one_letter_code
_entity_poly.pdbx_strand_id
1 'polypeptide(L)' 'MFVAQVLIGDFVQGNPEYCRPPPRAKNSNRLYDSCVDDPTDPSIFVIFEKQQVYPAYILEYSVETSCVVL' A
#
# COMPACT_ATOMS: atom_id res chain seq x y z
N MET A 1 6.83 4.86 13.94
CA MET A 1 5.95 4.17 12.95
C MET A 1 5.04 5.22 12.31
N PHE A 2 4.68 5.10 11.04
CA PHE A 2 3.69 6.00 10.44
C PHE A 2 2.33 5.31 10.36
N VAL A 3 1.26 6.09 10.58
CA VAL A 3 -0.09 5.69 10.17
C VAL A 3 -0.45 6.57 8.99
N ALA A 4 -0.59 5.95 7.82
CA ALA A 4 -0.91 6.63 6.59
C ALA A 4 -2.31 6.24 6.11
N GLN A 5 -3.01 7.20 5.50
CA GLN A 5 -4.17 6.91 4.68
C GLN A 5 -3.67 6.64 3.27
N VAL A 6 -4.03 5.48 2.73
CA VAL A 6 -3.53 5.01 1.43
C VAL A 6 -4.70 4.66 0.52
N LEU A 7 -4.68 5.22 -0.69
CA LEU A 7 -5.64 4.90 -1.74
C LEU A 7 -5.22 3.61 -2.45
N ILE A 8 -5.65 2.47 -1.91
CA ILE A 8 -5.30 1.14 -2.43
C ILE A 8 -5.86 0.90 -3.84
N GLY A 9 -7.09 1.35 -4.10
CA GLY A 9 -7.78 1.13 -5.37
C GLY A 9 -7.97 -0.36 -5.67
N ASP A 10 -7.95 -0.73 -6.94
CA ASP A 10 -7.97 -2.14 -7.34
C ASP A 10 -6.55 -2.72 -7.30
N PHE A 11 -6.41 -3.86 -6.63
CA PHE A 11 -5.11 -4.49 -6.39
C PHE A 11 -4.98 -5.84 -7.11
N VAL A 12 -3.73 -6.31 -7.20
CA VAL A 12 -3.36 -7.59 -7.81
C VAL A 12 -2.13 -8.17 -7.09
N GLN A 13 -1.90 -9.47 -7.20
CA GLN A 13 -0.70 -10.08 -6.63
C GLN A 13 0.57 -9.43 -7.20
N GLY A 14 1.48 -9.05 -6.31
CA GLY A 14 2.76 -8.44 -6.65
C GLY A 14 3.76 -9.42 -7.25
N ASN A 15 4.74 -8.87 -7.95
CA ASN A 15 5.91 -9.59 -8.45
C ASN A 15 7.14 -8.67 -8.29
N PRO A 16 8.29 -9.18 -7.82
CA PRO A 16 9.53 -8.39 -7.69
C PRO A 16 9.99 -7.67 -8.96
N GLU A 17 9.61 -8.16 -10.14
CA GLU A 17 9.97 -7.56 -11.43
C GLU A 17 9.08 -6.35 -11.80
N TYR A 18 8.01 -6.08 -11.05
CA TYR A 18 7.09 -4.99 -11.35
C TYR A 18 7.65 -3.64 -10.92
N CYS A 19 7.99 -2.79 -11.90
CA CYS A 19 8.27 -1.37 -11.67
C CYS A 19 7.02 -0.49 -11.60
N ARG A 20 5.85 -1.05 -11.97
CA ARG A 20 4.52 -0.42 -11.93
C ARG A 20 3.46 -1.53 -11.84
N PRO A 21 2.22 -1.23 -11.41
CA PRO A 21 1.16 -2.23 -11.41
C PRO A 21 0.94 -2.82 -12.80
N PRO A 22 0.64 -4.12 -12.93
CA PRO A 22 0.38 -4.73 -14.22
C PRO A 22 -0.94 -4.20 -14.83
N PRO A 23 -1.13 -4.34 -16.16
CA PRO A 23 -2.41 -4.04 -16.81
C PRO A 23 -3.51 -5.01 -16.38
N ARG A 24 -4.75 -4.54 -16.36
CA ARG A 24 -5.91 -5.36 -16.02
C ARG A 24 -6.18 -6.37 -17.13
N ALA A 25 -6.43 -7.63 -16.74
CA ALA A 25 -6.71 -8.71 -17.68
C ALA A 25 -7.87 -8.41 -18.65
N LYS A 26 -8.89 -7.66 -18.20
CA LYS A 26 -10.07 -7.30 -19.01
C LYS A 26 -9.91 -5.99 -19.80
N ASN A 27 -8.91 -5.18 -19.51
CA ASN A 27 -8.70 -3.89 -20.17
C ASN A 27 -7.22 -3.49 -20.09
N SER A 28 -6.48 -3.76 -21.17
CA SER A 28 -5.05 -3.46 -21.26
C SER A 28 -4.72 -1.97 -21.19
N ASN A 29 -5.69 -1.08 -21.41
CA ASN A 29 -5.51 0.37 -21.27
C ASN A 29 -5.60 0.85 -19.81
N ARG A 30 -5.99 -0.01 -18.86
CA ARG A 30 -6.09 0.36 -17.44
C ARG A 30 -5.16 -0.52 -16.61
N LEU A 31 -4.31 0.12 -15.82
CA LEU A 31 -3.45 -0.56 -14.84
C LEU A 31 -4.25 -0.87 -13.56
N TYR A 32 -3.75 -1.79 -12.76
CA TYR A 32 -4.12 -1.85 -11.34
C TYR A 32 -3.57 -0.62 -10.61
N ASP A 33 -4.07 -0.36 -9.40
CA ASP A 33 -3.71 0.81 -8.62
C ASP A 33 -2.63 0.47 -7.58
N SER A 34 -2.57 -0.78 -7.13
CA SER A 34 -1.58 -1.28 -6.17
C SER A 34 -1.31 -2.78 -6.33
N CYS A 35 -0.26 -3.27 -5.68
CA CYS A 35 0.04 -4.71 -5.59
C CYS A 35 -0.03 -5.21 -4.14
N VAL A 36 -0.40 -6.48 -3.96
CA VAL A 36 -0.52 -7.13 -2.64
C VAL A 36 0.27 -8.45 -2.59
N ASP A 37 0.51 -8.95 -1.38
CA ASP A 37 1.07 -10.28 -1.14
C ASP A 37 0.10 -11.41 -1.48
N ASP A 38 -1.13 -11.34 -0.95
CA ASP A 38 -2.20 -12.31 -1.20
C ASP A 38 -3.50 -11.58 -1.60
N PRO A 39 -4.07 -11.82 -2.80
CA PRO A 39 -5.33 -11.21 -3.21
C PRO A 39 -6.55 -11.61 -2.40
N THR A 40 -6.49 -12.74 -1.66
CA THR A 40 -7.61 -13.26 -0.87
C THR A 40 -7.61 -12.75 0.57
N ASP A 41 -6.42 -12.56 1.16
CA ASP A 41 -6.23 -12.00 2.51
C ASP A 41 -4.98 -11.09 2.54
N PRO A 42 -5.08 -9.85 2.01
CA PRO A 42 -3.92 -9.00 1.81
C PRO A 42 -3.41 -8.41 3.13
N SER A 43 -2.12 -8.61 3.40
CA SER A 43 -1.44 -8.08 4.59
C SER A 43 -0.37 -7.02 4.28
N ILE A 44 0.18 -7.06 3.05
CA ILE A 44 1.21 -6.13 2.58
C ILE A 44 0.72 -5.47 1.29
N PHE A 45 0.83 -4.14 1.22
CA PHE A 45 0.45 -3.35 0.06
C PHE A 45 1.66 -2.59 -0.49
N VAL A 46 1.84 -2.65 -1.81
CA VAL A 46 2.88 -1.94 -2.55
C VAL A 46 2.23 -0.85 -3.39
N ILE A 47 2.63 0.39 -3.12
CA ILE A 47 2.10 1.60 -3.76
C ILE A 47 3.17 2.18 -4.67
N PHE A 48 2.80 2.47 -5.91
CA PHE A 48 3.75 2.95 -6.94
C PHE A 48 3.64 4.46 -7.17
N GLU A 49 2.50 5.08 -6.89
CA GLU A 49 2.30 6.53 -7.04
C GLU A 49 2.24 7.21 -5.67
N LYS A 50 3.14 8.18 -5.45
CA LYS A 50 3.26 8.88 -4.17
C LYS A 50 2.02 9.68 -3.80
N GLN A 51 1.24 10.12 -4.79
CA GLN A 51 -0.01 10.86 -4.58
C GLN A 51 -1.12 9.97 -3.98
N GLN A 52 -0.96 8.64 -3.95
CA GLN A 52 -1.88 7.72 -3.30
C GLN A 52 -1.68 7.60 -1.79
N VAL A 53 -0.62 8.22 -1.22
CA VAL A 53 -0.28 8.09 0.20
C VAL A 53 -0.35 9.44 0.91
N TYR A 54 -1.11 9.50 2.00
CA TYR A 54 -1.15 10.64 2.90
C TYR A 54 -0.67 10.22 4.30
N PRO A 55 0.53 10.65 4.75
CA PRO A 55 1.01 10.33 6.09
C PRO A 55 0.22 11.14 7.13
N ALA A 56 -0.74 10.48 7.77
CA ALA A 56 -1.69 11.14 8.66
C ALA A 56 -1.13 11.36 10.08
N TYR A 57 -0.38 10.37 10.60
CA TYR A 57 0.17 10.43 11.94
C TYR A 57 1.57 9.84 12.03
N ILE A 58 2.35 10.34 13.00
CA ILE A 58 3.63 9.78 13.41
C ILE A 58 3.45 9.20 14.80
N LEU A 59 3.70 7.90 14.91
CA LEU A 59 3.69 7.17 16.18
C LEU A 59 5.10 7.07 16.72
N GLU A 60 5.27 7.62 17.92
CA GLU A 60 6.46 7.48 18.73
C GLU A 60 6.19 6.45 19.83
N TYR A 61 7.03 5.43 19.90
CA TYR A 61 6.93 4.37 20.91
C TYR A 61 8.27 4.22 21.63
N SER A 62 8.20 4.05 22.94
CA SER A 62 9.32 3.64 23.78
C SER A 62 9.06 2.21 24.25
N VAL A 63 10.11 1.45 24.53
CA VAL A 63 9.98 0.06 24.98
C VAL A 63 9.45 -0.02 26.43
N GLU A 64 9.43 1.12 27.15
CA GLU A 64 9.13 1.20 28.58
C GLU A 64 7.86 2.02 28.92
N THR A 65 7.22 2.68 27.96
CA THR A 65 5.98 3.46 28.19
C THR A 65 4.97 3.36 27.05
N SER A 66 3.69 3.59 27.40
CA SER A 66 2.53 3.48 26.49
C SER A 66 2.67 4.37 25.24
N CYS A 67 2.30 3.82 24.09
CA CYS A 67 2.31 4.47 22.76
C CYS A 67 1.57 5.82 22.76
N VAL A 68 2.20 6.87 22.21
CA VAL A 68 1.60 8.21 22.04
C VAL A 68 1.42 8.49 20.54
N VAL A 69 0.22 8.94 20.17
CA VAL A 69 -0.10 9.40 18.81
C VAL A 69 0.07 10.92 18.78
N LEU A 70 0.97 11.42 17.91
CA LEU A 70 1.18 12.85 17.66
C LEU A 70 0.45 13.31 16.40
#